data_AF-A0A4U9W329-F1
#
_entry.id   AF-A0A4U9W329-F1
#
_cell.length_a   1.000
_cell.length_b   1.000
_cell.length_c   1.000
_cell.angle_alpha   90.00
_cell.angle_beta   90.00
_cell.angle_gamma   90.00
#
_symmetry.space_group_name_H-M   'P 1'
#
loop_
_entity.id
_entity.type
_entity.pdbx_description
1 polymer ?
#
loop_
_entity_poly.entity_id
_entity_poly.type
_entity_poly.pdbx_seq_one_letter_code
_entity_poly.pdbx_strand_id
1 'polypeptide(L)' 'MSHQDYPASLADFISRFQLQQPQATQVSHNSRPAAVLIPIVCRPEPTLLLTRRADSLRKHAGQVAFPGGKNRC' A
#
# COMPACT_ATOMS: atom_id res chain seq x y z
N MET A 1 -22.63 19.55 16.04
CA MET A 1 -21.46 18.86 16.62
C MET A 1 -21.67 17.36 16.41
N SER A 2 -21.00 16.78 15.43
CA SER A 2 -21.07 15.34 15.13
C SER A 2 -19.64 14.84 15.02
N HIS A 3 -19.02 14.70 16.19
CA HIS A 3 -17.73 14.04 16.35
C HIS A 3 -17.98 12.57 16.66
N GLN A 4 -17.09 11.71 16.17
CA GLN A 4 -16.77 10.41 16.77
C GLN A 4 -17.82 9.29 16.64
N ASP A 5 -17.86 8.65 15.48
CA ASP A 5 -18.02 7.18 15.41
C ASP A 5 -17.19 6.62 14.23
N TYR A 6 -16.00 7.21 14.01
CA TYR A 6 -15.02 6.63 13.10
C TYR A 6 -14.15 5.63 13.86
N PRO A 7 -14.04 4.37 13.42
CA PRO A 7 -13.09 3.42 13.98
C PRO A 7 -11.66 3.91 13.66
N ALA A 8 -11.04 4.59 14.63
CA ALA A 8 -9.79 5.35 14.53
C ALA A 8 -9.83 6.52 13.52
N SER A 9 -9.58 7.74 14.00
CA SER A 9 -9.47 8.90 13.11
C SER A 9 -8.26 8.74 12.17
N LEU A 10 -8.26 9.43 11.03
CA LEU A 10 -7.10 9.45 10.12
C LEU A 10 -5.82 9.90 10.83
N ALA A 11 -5.93 10.82 11.80
CA ALA A 11 -4.82 11.26 12.63
C ALA A 11 -4.27 10.13 13.51
N ASP A 12 -5.14 9.32 14.13
CA ASP A 12 -4.72 8.15 14.91
C ASP A 12 -4.01 7.12 14.03
N PHE A 13 -4.53 6.87 12.83
CA PHE A 13 -3.89 5.99 11.86
C PHE A 13 -2.48 6.49 11.48
N ILE A 14 -2.35 7.77 11.12
CA ILE A 14 -1.05 8.37 10.75
C ILE A 14 -0.06 8.24 11.91
N SER A 15 -0.48 8.59 13.12
CA SER A 15 0.35 8.52 14.32
C SER A 15 0.85 7.09 14.57
N ARG A 16 -0.05 6.09 14.54
CA ARG A 16 0.34 4.68 14.70
C ARG A 16 1.28 4.20 13.59
N PHE A 17 0.96 4.51 12.33
CA PHE A 17 1.78 4.07 11.19
C PHE A 17 3.21 4.64 11.23
N GLN A 18 3.36 5.91 11.64
CA GLN A 18 4.67 6.55 11.76
C GLN A 18 5.49 6.00 12.93
N LEU A 19 4.84 5.69 14.05
CA LEU A 19 5.49 5.20 15.27
C LEU A 19 5.77 3.69 15.23
N GLN A 20 5.01 2.93 14.45
CA GLN A 20 5.14 1.47 14.31
C GLN A 20 5.72 1.10 12.96
N GLN A 21 6.95 1.57 12.67
CA GLN A 21 7.60 1.20 11.41
C GLN A 21 7.84 -0.31 11.35
N PRO A 22 7.55 -0.95 10.21
CA PRO A 22 7.86 -2.36 10.03
C PRO A 22 9.36 -2.58 10.19
N GLN A 23 9.74 -3.60 10.97
CA GLN A 23 11.13 -4.04 11.05
C GLN A 23 11.61 -4.41 9.65
N ALA A 24 12.70 -3.77 9.21
CA ALA A 24 13.32 -4.09 7.93
C ALA A 24 13.78 -5.56 7.95
N THR A 25 13.08 -6.42 7.23
CA THR A 25 13.49 -7.81 7.06
C THR A 25 14.71 -7.83 6.14
N GLN A 26 15.73 -8.61 6.47
CA GLN A 26 16.91 -8.74 5.61
C GLN A 26 16.50 -9.39 4.29
N VAL A 27 16.43 -8.58 3.23
CA VAL A 27 16.23 -9.05 1.86
C VAL A 27 17.50 -9.74 1.39
N SER A 28 17.38 -10.99 0.93
CA SER A 28 18.53 -11.72 0.42
C SER A 28 19.20 -10.98 -0.74
N HIS A 29 20.53 -11.06 -0.82
CA HIS A 29 21.33 -10.39 -1.87
C HIS A 29 20.97 -10.81 -3.30
N ASN A 30 20.24 -11.92 -3.47
CA ASN A 30 19.78 -12.41 -4.78
C ASN A 30 18.32 -12.03 -5.09
N SER A 31 17.67 -11.22 -4.25
CA SER A 31 16.32 -10.70 -4.52
C SER A 31 16.38 -9.50 -5.46
N ARG A 32 15.44 -9.42 -6.42
CA ARG A 32 15.29 -8.24 -7.27
C ARG A 32 14.45 -7.21 -6.53
N PRO A 33 15.00 -6.06 -6.12
CA PRO A 33 14.27 -5.09 -5.31
C PRO A 33 13.01 -4.61 -6.03
N ALA A 34 11.93 -4.50 -5.28
CA ALA A 34 10.65 -3.97 -5.74
C ALA A 34 9.97 -3.27 -4.57
N ALA A 35 9.12 -2.31 -4.91
CA ALA A 35 8.31 -1.60 -3.94
C ALA A 35 6.88 -1.45 -4.45
N VAL A 36 5.95 -1.38 -3.50
CA VAL A 36 4.55 -1.07 -3.75
C VAL A 36 4.13 0.11 -2.89
N LEU A 37 3.20 0.91 -3.42
CA LEU A 37 2.45 1.89 -2.66
C LEU A 37 1.21 1.19 -2.06
N ILE A 38 0.94 1.45 -0.79
CA ILE A 38 -0.32 1.06 -0.12
C ILE A 38 -1.17 2.34 0.06
N PRO A 39 -1.99 2.72 -0.93
CA PRO A 39 -2.74 3.96 -0.90
C PRO A 39 -4.04 3.82 -0.10
N ILE A 40 -4.15 4.55 1.01
CA ILE A 40 -5.38 4.65 1.81
C ILE A 40 -6.10 5.95 1.42
N VAL A 41 -7.33 5.82 0.94
CA VAL A 41 -8.13 6.95 0.42
C VAL A 41 -9.09 7.43 1.50
N CYS A 42 -9.02 8.71 1.83
CA CYS A 42 -9.89 9.36 2.82
C CYS A 42 -11.33 9.48 2.31
N ARG A 43 -12.26 8.78 2.97
CA ARG A 43 -13.70 8.70 2.66
C ARG A 43 -14.50 8.43 3.96
N PRO A 44 -15.85 8.55 3.95
CA PRO A 44 -16.72 8.05 5.03
C PRO A 44 -16.33 6.67 5.55
N GLU A 45 -16.09 5.75 4.63
CA GLU A 45 -15.47 4.46 4.90
C GLU A 45 -14.12 4.41 4.16
N PRO A 46 -12.97 4.23 4.85
CA PRO A 46 -11.67 4.18 4.21
C PRO A 46 -11.56 3.07 3.17
N THR A 47 -10.90 3.36 2.05
CA THR A 47 -10.75 2.40 0.93
C THR A 47 -9.30 2.32 0.44
N LEU A 48 -8.96 1.22 -0.23
CA LEU A 48 -7.67 1.04 -0.90
C LEU A 48 -7.78 1.26 -2.40
N LEU A 49 -6.83 1.99 -2.98
CA LEU A 49 -6.67 2.06 -4.43
C LEU A 49 -5.85 0.86 -4.92
N LEU A 50 -6.46 0.07 -5.79
CA LEU A 50 -5.82 -1.06 -6.47
C LEU A 50 -5.80 -0.81 -7.98
N THR A 51 -4.91 -1.50 -8.69
CA THR A 51 -4.80 -1.45 -10.15
C THR A 51 -5.16 -2.80 -10.75
N ARG A 52 -5.77 -2.79 -11.93
CA ARG A 52 -5.76 -3.97 -12.82
C ARG A 52 -4.57 -3.83 -13.75
N ARG A 53 -3.66 -4.80 -13.73
CA ARG A 53 -2.49 -4.79 -14.62
C ARG A 53 -2.95 -4.98 -16.07
N ALA A 54 -2.37 -4.19 -16.97
CA ALA A 54 -2.67 -4.30 -18.40
C ALA A 54 -2.51 -5.73 -18.92
N ASP A 55 -3.44 -6.15 -19.77
CA ASP A 55 -3.51 -7.53 -20.27
C ASP A 55 -2.32 -7.89 -21.17
N SER A 56 -1.65 -6.89 -21.74
CA SER A 56 -0.44 -7.04 -22.55
C SER A 56 0.86 -7.28 -21.76
N LEU A 57 0.81 -7.26 -20.43
CA LEU A 57 2.02 -7.42 -19.62
C LEU A 57 2.54 -8.85 -19.64
N ARG A 58 3.84 -9.01 -19.92
CA ARG A 58 4.54 -10.31 -19.89
C ARG A 58 4.41 -11.06 -18.55
N LYS A 59 4.16 -10.34 -17.44
CA LYS A 59 4.01 -10.92 -16.10
C LYS A 59 2.80 -10.34 -15.40
N HIS A 60 2.00 -11.23 -14.80
CA HIS A 60 0.83 -10.89 -13.98
C HIS A 60 -0.20 -10.03 -14.73
N ALA A 61 -0.44 -10.33 -16.02
CA ALA A 61 -1.48 -9.67 -16.81
C ALA A 61 -2.86 -9.88 -16.18
N GLY A 62 -3.71 -8.86 -16.21
CA GLY A 62 -5.09 -8.91 -15.71
C GLY A 62 -5.26 -9.00 -14.20
N GLN A 63 -4.18 -9.25 -13.44
CA GLN A 63 -4.25 -9.38 -11.98
C GLN A 63 -4.52 -8.03 -11.31
N VAL A 64 -5.32 -8.07 -10.24
CA VAL A 64 -5.50 -6.95 -9.31
C VAL A 64 -4.30 -6.88 -8.38
N ALA A 65 -3.67 -5.72 -8.28
CA ALA A 65 -2.46 -5.52 -7.49
C ALA A 65 -2.38 -4.10 -6.92
N PHE A 66 -1.62 -3.95 -5.83
CA PHE A 66 -1.16 -2.64 -5.38
C PHE A 66 -0.33 -1.96 -6.47
N PRO A 67 -0.42 -0.62 -6.60
CA PRO A 67 0.48 0.13 -7.46
C PRO A 67 1.94 -0.10 -7.04
N GLY A 68 2.82 -0.34 -8.00
CA GLY A 68 4.22 -0.59 -7.68
C GLY A 68 5.06 -1.00 -8.87
N GLY A 69 6.32 -1.30 -8.62
CA GLY A 69 7.30 -1.61 -9.64
C GLY A 69 8.54 -2.28 -9.10
N LYS A 70 9.29 -2.90 -10.02
CA LYS A 70 10.64 -3.38 -9.73
C LYS A 70 11.60 -2.21 -9.86
N ASN A 71 12.53 -2.07 -8.92
CA ASN A 71 13.66 -1.19 -9.09
C ASN A 71 14.48 -1.74 -10.27
N ARG A 72 14.76 -0.87 -11.24
CA ARG A 72 15.73 -1.22 -12.28
C ARG A 72 17.11 -0.91 -11.70
N CYS A 73 17.86 -1.96 -11.40
CA CYS A 73 19.32 -1.87 -11.35
C CYS A 73 19.83 -1.53 -12.74
#